data_AF-A0A2V2LE65-F1
#
_entry.id   AF-A0A2V2LE65-F1
#
_cell.length_a   1.000
_cell.length_b   1.000
_cell.length_c   1.000
_cell.angle_alpha   90.00
_cell.angle_beta   90.00
_cell.angle_gamma   90.00
#
_symmetry.space_group_name_H-M   'P 1'
#
loop_
_entity.id
_entity.type
_entity.pdbx_description
1 polymer ?
#
loop_
_entity_poly.entity_id
_entity_poly.type
_entity_poly.pdbx_seq_one_letter_code
_entity_poly.pdbx_strand_id
1 'polypeptide(L)'
;MPGLDGVYAGFAVPLAEPAIGMLAVALGLLIGRDLPHRVTQGAPLYLAGLAAGLLAARPLTAVVPTEPALLALAALAGALSALTGDRATPLALGLLPMIGLGMGAACLPDPGPAAAMLGTGLGALAGAHIVLLPLCGAADMAFERLPRGPVDIGLRIAASWLAALALLMLALVLAGPVG
;
A
#
# COMPACT_ATOMS: atom_id res chain seq x y z
N MET A 1 12.02 -11.17 -23.42
CA MET A 1 13.38 -11.76 -23.31
C MET A 1 13.26 -12.90 -22.32
N PRO A 2 13.64 -14.14 -22.68
CA PRO A 2 13.46 -15.28 -21.78
C PRO A 2 14.13 -15.00 -20.42
N GLY A 3 13.33 -15.00 -19.35
CA GLY A 3 13.77 -14.72 -17.98
C GLY A 3 13.32 -13.38 -17.40
N LEU A 4 12.93 -12.38 -18.21
CA LEU A 4 12.39 -11.10 -17.71
C LEU A 4 10.86 -11.11 -17.56
N ASP A 5 10.18 -12.07 -18.16
CA ASP A 5 8.71 -12.10 -18.22
C ASP A 5 8.10 -12.16 -16.80
N GLY A 6 8.73 -12.90 -15.86
CA GLY A 6 8.31 -12.93 -14.46
C GLY A 6 8.48 -11.59 -13.75
N VAL A 7 9.55 -10.86 -14.03
CA VAL A 7 9.79 -9.53 -13.46
C VAL A 7 8.73 -8.53 -13.94
N TYR A 8 8.40 -8.53 -15.23
CA TYR A 8 7.35 -7.67 -15.78
C TYR A 8 5.96 -8.04 -15.25
N ALA A 9 5.65 -9.33 -15.15
CA ALA A 9 4.41 -9.80 -14.56
C ALA A 9 4.29 -9.34 -13.10
N GLY A 10 5.34 -9.55 -12.30
CA GLY A 10 5.41 -9.08 -10.92
C GLY A 10 5.25 -7.57 -10.81
N PHE A 11 5.93 -6.81 -11.68
CA PHE A 11 5.84 -5.35 -11.70
C PHE A 11 4.40 -4.84 -11.92
N ALA A 12 3.59 -5.56 -12.68
CA ALA A 12 2.21 -5.19 -12.94
C ALA A 12 1.24 -5.54 -11.80
N VAL A 13 1.61 -6.45 -10.87
CA VAL A 13 0.77 -6.91 -9.74
C VAL A 13 0.12 -5.74 -8.97
N PRO A 14 0.86 -4.70 -8.53
CA PRO A 14 0.26 -3.60 -7.76
C PRO A 14 -0.78 -2.78 -8.52
N LEU A 15 -0.73 -2.81 -9.86
CA LEU A 15 -1.69 -2.14 -10.74
C LEU A 15 -2.85 -3.05 -11.14
N ALA A 16 -2.64 -4.37 -11.11
CA ALA A 16 -3.62 -5.38 -11.46
C ALA A 16 -4.57 -5.69 -10.30
N GLU A 17 -4.06 -5.77 -9.06
CA GLU A 17 -4.88 -5.97 -7.86
C GLU A 17 -5.43 -4.64 -7.32
N PRO A 18 -6.76 -4.42 -7.35
CA PRO A 18 -7.37 -3.17 -6.87
C PRO A 18 -7.05 -2.87 -5.41
N ALA A 19 -7.02 -3.89 -4.54
CA ALA A 19 -6.72 -3.72 -3.12
C ALA A 19 -5.29 -3.19 -2.87
N ILE A 20 -4.31 -3.66 -3.65
CA ILE A 20 -2.92 -3.17 -3.57
C ILE A 20 -2.85 -1.74 -4.09
N GLY A 21 -3.50 -1.44 -5.23
CA GLY A 21 -3.55 -0.09 -5.78
C GLY A 21 -4.17 0.92 -4.80
N MET A 22 -5.31 0.57 -4.19
CA MET A 22 -5.96 1.42 -3.19
C MET A 22 -5.08 1.63 -1.95
N LEU A 23 -4.42 0.56 -1.47
CA LEU A 23 -3.50 0.64 -0.35
C LEU A 23 -2.29 1.52 -0.68
N ALA A 24 -1.73 1.41 -1.89
CA ALA A 24 -0.60 2.23 -2.33
C ALA A 24 -0.98 3.72 -2.42
N VAL A 25 -2.17 4.05 -2.93
CA VAL A 25 -2.67 5.44 -2.94
C VAL A 25 -2.90 5.95 -1.52
N ALA A 26 -3.51 5.15 -0.64
CA ALA A 26 -3.77 5.55 0.74
C ALA A 26 -2.46 5.79 1.50
N LEU A 27 -1.48 4.91 1.31
CA LEU A 27 -0.14 5.03 1.87
C LEU A 27 0.59 6.25 1.30
N GLY A 28 0.52 6.49 0.00
CA GLY A 28 1.14 7.65 -0.65
C GLY A 28 0.58 8.97 -0.11
N LEU A 29 -0.74 9.05 0.08
CA LEU A 29 -1.39 10.18 0.72
C LEU A 29 -0.95 10.34 2.18
N LEU A 30 -0.95 9.26 2.96
CA LEU A 30 -0.53 9.27 4.37
C LEU A 30 0.93 9.75 4.53
N ILE A 31 1.84 9.21 3.71
CA ILE A 31 3.26 9.57 3.76
C ILE A 31 3.49 10.99 3.27
N GLY A 32 2.97 11.35 2.09
CA GLY A 32 3.23 12.66 1.48
C GLY A 32 2.56 13.82 2.24
N ARG A 33 1.46 13.56 2.96
CA ARG A 33 0.77 14.55 3.76
C ARG A 33 1.35 14.69 5.17
N ASP A 34 1.51 13.59 5.90
CA ASP A 34 1.76 13.62 7.34
C ASP A 34 3.21 13.28 7.73
N LEU A 35 4.01 12.74 6.79
CA LEU A 35 5.39 12.31 7.05
C LEU A 35 6.45 12.85 6.05
N PRO A 36 6.34 14.04 5.43
CA PRO A 36 7.30 14.48 4.41
C PRO A 36 8.75 14.54 4.92
N HIS A 37 8.97 15.02 6.15
CA HIS A 37 10.30 15.04 6.77
C HIS A 37 10.71 13.70 7.43
N ARG A 38 9.79 12.73 7.48
CA ARG A 38 9.96 11.45 8.17
C ARG A 38 9.93 10.26 7.20
N VAL A 39 9.90 10.50 5.89
CA VAL A 39 10.04 9.45 4.86
C VAL A 39 11.26 8.58 5.14
N THR A 40 12.38 9.18 5.55
CA THR A 40 13.61 8.48 5.90
C THR A 40 13.47 7.55 7.11
N GLN A 41 12.57 7.86 8.05
CA GLN A 41 12.26 7.03 9.21
C GLN A 41 11.20 5.96 8.90
N GLY A 42 10.22 6.30 8.05
CA GLY A 42 9.12 5.41 7.68
C GLY A 42 9.52 4.35 6.66
N ALA A 43 10.37 4.70 5.69
CA ALA A 43 10.84 3.78 4.65
C ALA A 43 11.46 2.49 5.21
N PRO A 44 12.40 2.50 6.19
CA PRO A 44 12.94 1.26 6.73
C PRO A 44 11.89 0.41 7.46
N LEU A 45 10.89 1.02 8.12
CA LEU A 45 9.81 0.28 8.78
C LEU A 45 8.90 -0.41 7.76
N TYR A 46 8.53 0.31 6.70
CA TYR A 46 7.78 -0.23 5.58
C TYR A 46 8.54 -1.36 4.90
N LEU A 47 9.82 -1.16 4.57
CA LEU A 47 10.68 -2.16 3.93
C LEU A 47 10.89 -3.40 4.81
N ALA A 48 11.08 -3.22 6.11
CA ALA A 48 11.19 -4.32 7.06
C ALA A 48 9.88 -5.12 7.13
N GLY A 49 8.74 -4.43 7.19
CA GLY A 49 7.42 -5.05 7.10
C GLY A 49 7.25 -5.83 5.81
N LEU A 50 7.62 -5.24 4.68
CA LEU A 50 7.54 -5.83 3.34
C LEU A 50 8.37 -7.11 3.21
N ALA A 51 9.63 -7.07 3.66
CA ALA A 51 10.49 -8.25 3.70
C ALA A 51 9.92 -9.34 4.63
N ALA A 52 9.45 -8.96 5.83
CA ALA A 52 8.82 -9.87 6.77
C ALA A 52 7.55 -10.51 6.19
N GLY A 53 6.71 -9.72 5.50
CA GLY A 53 5.51 -10.18 4.83
C GLY A 53 5.80 -11.21 3.74
N LEU A 54 6.83 -10.97 2.92
CA LEU A 54 7.24 -11.92 1.88
C LEU A 54 7.75 -13.24 2.48
N LEU A 55 8.54 -13.17 3.56
CA LEU A 55 9.06 -14.35 4.25
C LEU A 55 7.97 -15.12 5.00
N ALA A 56 7.02 -14.40 5.61
CA ALA A 56 5.92 -14.95 6.38
C ALA A 56 4.65 -15.18 5.54
N ALA A 57 4.71 -15.00 4.22
CA ALA A 57 3.53 -14.99 3.37
C ALA A 57 2.72 -16.29 3.50
N ARG A 58 3.37 -17.45 3.39
CA ARG A 58 2.70 -18.76 3.49
C ARG A 58 1.94 -18.98 4.80
N PRO A 59 2.56 -18.86 5.99
CA PRO A 59 1.83 -19.04 7.24
C PRO A 59 0.79 -17.92 7.46
N LEU A 60 1.05 -16.70 6.98
CA LEU A 60 0.14 -15.58 7.16
C LEU A 60 -1.13 -15.74 6.32
N THR A 61 -0.99 -16.05 5.03
CA THR A 61 -2.14 -16.20 4.11
C THR A 61 -2.95 -17.46 4.40
N ALA A 62 -2.39 -18.44 5.11
CA ALA A 62 -3.13 -19.60 5.61
C ALA A 62 -4.15 -19.25 6.72
N VAL A 63 -3.92 -18.15 7.45
CA VAL A 63 -4.76 -17.74 8.59
C VAL A 63 -5.57 -16.50 8.27
N VAL A 64 -4.99 -15.55 7.54
CA VAL A 64 -5.57 -14.24 7.28
C VAL A 64 -5.79 -14.08 5.77
N PRO A 65 -7.05 -13.93 5.31
CA PRO A 65 -7.31 -13.65 3.90
C PRO A 65 -6.70 -12.31 3.51
N THR A 66 -5.86 -12.33 2.48
CA THR A 66 -4.99 -11.19 2.13
C THR A 66 -5.77 -9.99 1.61
N GLU A 67 -6.71 -10.19 0.70
CA GLU A 67 -7.52 -9.13 0.11
C GLU A 67 -8.28 -8.27 1.14
N PRO A 68 -9.11 -8.84 2.05
CA PRO A 68 -9.81 -8.03 3.04
C PRO A 68 -8.83 -7.37 4.04
N ALA A 69 -7.69 -8.00 4.35
CA ALA A 69 -6.67 -7.38 5.18
C ALA A 69 -6.06 -6.14 4.52
N LEU A 70 -5.74 -6.20 3.21
CA LEU A 70 -5.24 -5.06 2.45
C LEU A 70 -6.28 -3.94 2.37
N LEU A 71 -7.55 -4.26 2.12
CA LEU A 71 -8.64 -3.28 2.09
C LEU A 71 -8.86 -2.63 3.45
N ALA A 72 -8.79 -3.39 4.54
CA ALA A 72 -8.85 -2.85 5.90
C ALA A 72 -7.68 -1.90 6.19
N LEU A 73 -6.46 -2.27 5.79
CA LEU A 73 -5.28 -1.41 5.92
C LEU A 73 -5.40 -0.15 5.07
N ALA A 74 -5.94 -0.24 3.85
CA ALA A 74 -6.17 0.90 2.97
C ALA A 74 -7.21 1.86 3.58
N ALA A 75 -8.30 1.31 4.14
CA ALA A 75 -9.31 2.07 4.85
C ALA A 75 -8.72 2.80 6.06
N LEU A 76 -7.91 2.11 6.88
CA LEU A 76 -7.24 2.71 8.05
C LEU A 76 -6.26 3.81 7.64
N ALA A 77 -5.43 3.58 6.62
CA ALA A 77 -4.48 4.57 6.11
C ALA A 77 -5.20 5.81 5.57
N GLY A 78 -6.24 5.62 4.76
CA GLY A 78 -7.06 6.71 4.23
C GLY A 78 -7.80 7.47 5.33
N ALA A 79 -8.36 6.76 6.33
CA ALA A 79 -9.03 7.38 7.46
C ALA A 79 -8.07 8.21 8.31
N LEU A 80 -6.87 7.69 8.60
CA LEU A 80 -5.84 8.47 9.30
C LEU A 80 -5.44 9.70 8.48
N SER A 81 -5.16 9.55 7.20
CA SER A 81 -4.80 10.69 6.34
C SER A 81 -5.91 11.74 6.24
N ALA A 82 -7.19 11.34 6.34
CA ALA A 82 -8.33 12.27 6.32
C ALA A 82 -8.59 12.97 7.68
N LEU A 83 -8.44 12.24 8.78
CA LEU A 83 -8.87 12.67 10.12
C LEU A 83 -7.78 13.40 10.88
N THR A 84 -6.53 13.03 10.67
CA THR A 84 -5.44 13.41 11.54
C THR A 84 -4.33 14.02 10.70
N GLY A 85 -4.06 15.32 10.88
CA GLY A 85 -2.80 15.91 10.42
C GLY A 85 -1.62 15.39 11.26
N ASP A 86 -0.62 16.23 11.51
CA ASP A 86 0.64 15.87 12.20
C ASP A 86 0.50 15.05 13.50
N ARG A 87 -0.63 15.13 14.20
CA ARG A 87 -0.91 14.40 15.45
C ARG A 87 -0.96 12.87 15.31
N ALA A 88 -1.22 12.31 14.12
CA ALA A 88 -1.23 10.87 13.92
C ALA A 88 0.11 10.26 13.50
N THR A 89 1.19 11.05 13.48
CA THR A 89 2.54 10.56 13.21
C THR A 89 2.87 9.21 13.86
N PRO A 90 2.65 8.97 15.17
CA PRO A 90 2.98 7.67 15.77
C PRO A 90 2.10 6.52 15.26
N LEU A 91 0.81 6.78 15.02
CA LEU A 91 -0.13 5.81 14.46
C LEU A 91 0.26 5.47 13.02
N ALA A 92 0.60 6.47 12.21
CA ALA A 92 1.08 6.29 10.85
C ALA A 92 2.36 5.45 10.83
N LEU A 93 3.35 5.76 11.66
CA LEU A 93 4.59 4.99 11.78
C LEU A 93 4.33 3.54 12.22
N GLY A 94 3.37 3.29 13.11
CA GLY A 94 2.96 1.95 13.50
C GLY A 94 2.23 1.18 12.40
N LEU A 95 1.51 1.90 11.52
CA LEU A 95 0.78 1.30 10.41
C LEU A 95 1.70 0.92 9.23
N LEU A 96 2.80 1.65 9.01
CA LEU A 96 3.77 1.36 7.93
C LEU A 96 4.28 -0.08 7.88
N PRO A 97 4.78 -0.71 8.98
CA PRO A 97 5.22 -2.10 8.93
C PRO A 97 4.07 -3.07 8.69
N MET A 98 2.85 -2.76 9.17
CA MET A 98 1.66 -3.59 8.92
C MET A 98 1.27 -3.56 7.43
N ILE A 99 1.32 -2.38 6.81
CA ILE A 99 1.10 -2.18 5.39
C ILE A 99 2.16 -2.88 4.56
N GLY A 100 3.43 -2.73 4.93
CA GLY A 100 4.53 -3.48 4.32
C GLY A 100 4.30 -4.98 4.40
N LEU A 101 3.98 -5.51 5.58
CA LEU A 101 3.72 -6.92 5.81
C LEU A 101 2.57 -7.45 4.96
N GLY A 102 1.45 -6.72 4.91
CA GLY A 102 0.31 -7.07 4.05
C GLY A 102 0.67 -7.10 2.58
N MET A 103 1.34 -6.05 2.07
CA MET A 103 1.79 -6.00 0.67
C MET A 103 2.80 -7.10 0.33
N GLY A 104 3.75 -7.37 1.23
CA GLY A 104 4.77 -8.39 1.02
C GLY A 104 4.16 -9.78 0.93
N ALA A 105 3.17 -10.07 1.77
CA ALA A 105 2.43 -11.32 1.72
C ALA A 105 1.58 -11.45 0.45
N ALA A 106 0.97 -10.35 -0.01
CA ALA A 106 0.18 -10.31 -1.24
C ALA A 106 1.04 -10.47 -2.51
N CYS A 107 2.30 -10.02 -2.46
CA CYS A 107 3.25 -10.15 -3.56
C CYS A 107 3.93 -11.53 -3.62
N LEU A 108 3.50 -12.51 -2.83
CA LEU A 108 4.04 -13.87 -2.91
C LEU A 108 3.63 -14.50 -4.25
N PRO A 109 4.60 -14.86 -5.11
CA PRO A 109 4.28 -15.51 -6.38
C PRO A 109 3.77 -16.93 -6.16
N ASP A 110 2.99 -17.41 -7.13
CA ASP A 110 2.57 -18.81 -7.19
C ASP A 110 3.76 -19.76 -7.10
N PRO A 111 3.58 -20.95 -6.49
CA PRO A 111 4.64 -21.93 -6.36
C PRO A 111 5.17 -22.35 -7.73
N GLY A 112 6.48 -22.26 -7.91
CA GLY A 112 7.15 -22.60 -9.17
C GLY A 112 8.67 -22.70 -9.02
N PRO A 113 9.42 -22.71 -10.13
CA PRO A 113 10.88 -22.71 -10.10
C PRO A 113 11.40 -21.51 -9.28
N ALA A 114 12.38 -21.74 -8.40
CA ALA A 114 12.87 -20.70 -7.48
C ALA A 114 13.33 -19.42 -8.20
N ALA A 115 13.96 -19.54 -9.37
CA ALA A 115 14.38 -18.40 -10.19
C ALA A 115 13.19 -17.57 -10.70
N ALA A 116 12.09 -18.22 -11.09
CA ALA A 116 10.88 -17.54 -11.53
C ALA A 116 10.19 -16.82 -10.36
N MET A 117 10.09 -17.49 -9.20
CA MET A 117 9.54 -16.88 -7.99
C MET A 117 10.34 -15.66 -7.54
N LEU A 118 11.68 -15.74 -7.54
CA LEU A 118 12.54 -14.60 -7.21
C LEU A 118 12.35 -13.44 -8.20
N GLY A 119 12.27 -13.73 -9.50
CA GLY A 119 12.03 -12.72 -10.53
C GLY A 119 10.69 -12.00 -10.32
N THR A 120 9.60 -12.74 -10.14
CA THR A 120 8.26 -12.17 -9.92
C THR A 120 8.18 -11.41 -8.61
N GLY A 121 8.74 -11.94 -7.52
CA GLY A 121 8.77 -11.26 -6.22
C GLY A 121 9.52 -9.94 -6.27
N LEU A 122 10.72 -9.92 -6.86
CA LEU A 122 11.49 -8.68 -7.05
C LEU A 122 10.77 -7.68 -7.96
N GLY A 123 10.12 -8.17 -9.01
CA GLY A 123 9.27 -7.36 -9.88
C GLY A 123 8.14 -6.67 -9.11
N ALA A 124 7.41 -7.43 -8.29
CA ALA A 124 6.31 -6.91 -7.48
C ALA A 124 6.77 -5.90 -6.43
N LEU A 125 7.91 -6.17 -5.76
CA LEU A 125 8.51 -5.22 -4.83
C LEU A 125 8.90 -3.91 -5.52
N ALA A 126 9.53 -4.00 -6.70
CA ALA A 126 9.91 -2.84 -7.49
C ALA A 126 8.68 -2.06 -7.97
N GLY A 127 7.65 -2.77 -8.46
CA GLY A 127 6.38 -2.19 -8.88
C GLY A 127 5.70 -1.42 -7.74
N ALA A 128 5.63 -2.01 -6.55
CA ALA A 128 5.01 -1.38 -5.39
C ALA A 128 5.71 -0.06 -5.02
N HIS A 129 7.05 -0.02 -5.07
CA HIS A 129 7.82 1.20 -4.82
C HIS A 129 7.67 2.24 -5.93
N ILE A 130 7.72 1.80 -7.19
CA ILE A 130 7.60 2.69 -8.35
C ILE A 130 6.22 3.33 -8.42
N VAL A 131 5.17 2.65 -7.95
CA VAL A 131 3.84 3.25 -7.80
C VAL A 131 3.77 4.18 -6.59
N LEU A 132 4.36 3.79 -5.46
CA LEU A 132 4.28 4.57 -4.22
C LEU A 132 5.05 5.90 -4.29
N LEU A 133 6.26 5.91 -4.83
CA LEU A 133 7.12 7.10 -4.91
C LEU A 133 6.45 8.31 -5.61
N PRO A 134 5.85 8.19 -6.80
CA PRO A 134 5.17 9.31 -7.45
C PRO A 134 3.92 9.75 -6.69
N LEU A 135 3.24 8.85 -5.98
CA LEU A 135 2.09 9.22 -5.14
C LEU A 135 2.51 10.09 -3.95
N CYS A 136 3.59 9.69 -3.25
CA CYS A 136 4.20 10.49 -2.20
C CYS A 136 4.66 11.85 -2.73
N GLY A 137 5.41 11.84 -3.85
CA GLY A 137 5.96 13.04 -4.47
C GLY A 137 4.88 13.98 -5.02
N ALA A 138 3.76 13.46 -5.53
CA ALA A 138 2.66 14.29 -6.01
C ALA A 138 1.97 15.04 -4.86
N ALA A 139 1.77 14.39 -3.71
CA ALA A 139 1.19 15.04 -2.54
C ALA A 139 2.14 16.11 -1.97
N ASP A 140 3.43 15.81 -1.86
CA ASP A 140 4.45 16.75 -1.39
C ASP A 140 4.59 17.96 -2.35
N MET A 141 4.68 17.70 -3.65
CA MET A 141 4.72 18.74 -4.68
C MET A 141 3.47 19.62 -4.68
N ALA A 142 2.29 19.08 -4.34
CA ALA A 142 1.09 19.87 -4.20
C ALA A 142 1.22 20.88 -3.05
N PHE A 143 1.81 20.49 -1.92
CA PHE A 143 2.08 21.40 -0.80
C PHE A 143 3.16 22.44 -1.11
N GLU A 144 4.14 22.12 -1.95
CA GLU A 144 5.16 23.08 -2.38
C GLU A 144 4.63 24.13 -3.36
N ARG A 145 3.76 23.73 -4.30
CA ARG A 145 3.34 24.58 -5.42
C ARG A 145 2.06 25.36 -5.19
N LEU A 146 1.23 24.95 -4.24
CA LEU A 146 -0.10 25.50 -4.05
C LEU A 146 -0.30 25.97 -2.59
N PRO A 147 -1.27 26.88 -2.33
CA PRO A 147 -1.57 27.32 -0.98
C PRO A 147 -1.96 26.15 -0.08
N ARG A 148 -1.36 26.07 1.11
CA ARG A 148 -1.50 24.93 2.03
C ARG A 148 -2.94 24.61 2.42
N GLY A 149 -3.79 25.62 2.64
CA GLY A 149 -5.18 25.44 3.07
C GLY A 149 -6.04 24.63 2.09
N PRO A 150 -6.21 25.08 0.83
CA PRO A 150 -6.92 24.33 -0.20
C PRO A 150 -6.34 22.93 -0.47
N VAL A 151 -5.01 22.79 -0.51
CA VAL A 151 -4.35 21.49 -0.73
C VAL A 151 -4.68 20.51 0.39
N ASP A 152 -4.56 20.96 1.64
CA ASP A 152 -4.86 20.14 2.80
C ASP A 152 -6.30 19.61 2.73
N ILE A 153 -7.28 20.48 2.48
CA ILE A 153 -8.69 20.12 2.36
C ILE A 153 -8.89 19.13 1.21
N GLY A 154 -8.32 19.41 0.03
CA GLY A 154 -8.43 18.53 -1.15
C GLY A 154 -7.89 17.12 -0.88
N LEU A 155 -6.73 17.01 -0.24
CA LEU A 155 -6.13 15.73 0.12
C LEU A 155 -6.94 15.00 1.21
N ARG A 156 -7.55 15.71 2.18
CA ARG A 156 -8.46 15.10 3.17
C ARG A 156 -9.69 14.49 2.51
N ILE A 157 -10.28 15.22 1.55
CA ILE A 157 -11.44 14.73 0.80
C ILE A 157 -11.06 13.47 0.01
N ALA A 158 -9.96 13.53 -0.74
CA ALA A 158 -9.45 12.37 -1.50
C ALA A 158 -9.18 11.15 -0.60
N ALA A 159 -8.52 11.36 0.55
CA ALA A 159 -8.26 10.31 1.51
C ALA A 159 -9.54 9.72 2.12
N SER A 160 -10.55 10.56 2.41
CA SER A 160 -11.84 10.10 2.93
C SER A 160 -12.63 9.27 1.93
N TRP A 161 -12.60 9.65 0.65
CA TRP A 161 -13.22 8.89 -0.43
C TRP A 161 -12.53 7.54 -0.62
N LEU A 162 -11.20 7.52 -0.60
CA LEU A 162 -10.45 6.29 -0.69
C LEU A 162 -10.74 5.35 0.49
N ALA A 163 -10.83 5.88 1.71
CA ALA A 163 -11.21 5.11 2.89
C ALA A 163 -12.62 4.52 2.76
N ALA A 164 -13.59 5.33 2.30
CA ALA A 164 -14.96 4.89 2.08
C ALA A 164 -15.06 3.79 1.00
N LEU A 165 -14.34 3.96 -0.12
CA LEU A 165 -14.26 2.94 -1.17
C LEU A 165 -13.63 1.65 -0.65
N ALA A 166 -12.56 1.74 0.14
CA ALA A 166 -11.90 0.58 0.71
C ALA A 166 -12.83 -0.17 1.67
N LEU A 167 -13.59 0.55 2.51
CA LEU A 167 -14.61 -0.03 3.39
C LEU A 167 -15.77 -0.65 2.61
N LEU A 168 -16.22 -0.03 1.53
CA LEU A 168 -17.27 -0.58 0.66
C LEU A 168 -16.82 -1.88 0.01
N MET A 169 -15.62 -1.89 -0.58
CA MET A 169 -15.03 -3.09 -1.16
C MET A 169 -14.82 -4.18 -0.12
N LEU A 170 -14.34 -3.82 1.08
CA LEU A 170 -14.19 -4.74 2.20
C LEU A 170 -15.55 -5.35 2.59
N ALA A 171 -16.59 -4.52 2.70
CA ALA A 171 -17.94 -4.99 3.02
C ALA A 171 -18.48 -5.94 1.94
N LEU A 172 -18.23 -5.68 0.65
CA LEU A 172 -18.62 -6.57 -0.44
C LEU A 172 -17.88 -7.91 -0.39
N VAL A 173 -16.57 -7.89 -0.15
CA VAL A 173 -15.75 -9.12 0.02
C VAL A 173 -16.25 -9.95 1.20
N LEU A 174 -16.62 -9.31 2.31
CA LEU A 174 -17.13 -9.98 3.50
C LEU A 174 -18.59 -10.45 3.38
N ALA A 175 -19.42 -9.77 2.58
CA ALA A 175 -20.79 -10.18 2.32
C ALA A 175 -20.87 -11.48 1.50
N GLY A 176 -19.81 -11.79 0.75
CA GLY A 176 -19.75 -12.97 -0.12
C GLY A 176 -20.63 -12.83 -1.37
N PRO A 177 -20.61 -13.82 -2.28
CA PRO A 177 -21.48 -13.82 -3.44
C PRO A 177 -22.94 -13.85 -3.00
N VAL A 178 -23.73 -12.91 -3.51
CA VAL A 178 -25.19 -12.90 -3.31
C VAL A 178 -25.75 -14.08 -4.10
N GLY A 179 -26.01 -15.20 -3.40
CA GLY A 179 -26.60 -16.40 -3.95
C GLY A 179 -28.07 -16.23 -4.31
#